data_AF-A0A9E7KC45-F1
#
_entry.id   AF-A0A9E7KC45-F1
#
_cell.length_a   1.000
_cell.length_b   1.000
_cell.length_c   1.000
_cell.angle_alpha   90.00
_cell.angle_beta   90.00
_cell.angle_gamma   90.00
#
_symmetry.space_group_name_H-M   'P 1'
#
loop_
_entity.id
_entity.type
_entity.pdbx_description
1 polymer ?
#
loop_
_entity_poly.entity_id
_entity_poly.type
_entity_poly.pdbx_seq_one_letter_code
_entity_poly.pdbx_strand_id
1 'polypeptide(L)'
;MFSFPFFQIIEFQKCHADHPIGKFFRQCTKLKIKLDHCFRQEVCEHMRSKEEKVVTTDDAVITTSANSRVMELVEQSSPPWRWFRGFQEMAALPLLKPYKMGKFDLSHREEGYDNSKQLLIPNHIMVGGILAFRNLMQSRIVLAPLTRSRSYGNVPQPYAILYYSQRTSNGGFLIAEATGVSDTAHGLPHTPGIWTREQVEAWKPIVDAVRAKGAVFFCQLWHCGRFSKPEYQPNGEDPVSSTDKAAPPYVYDNGYVDEYSPPRRLRTDEIPGIVNDFRVAARNAVEAGNFSSSVVAILSYCSGGGHRIPSRRTGFDGVEIHGAHGFLIEQFLKDSVNDRDDEYGGSLDRRCRFALEVVAAVADEIGADRVGVRLSPFADYGGCRDSDPEALALHLIRQLNQHGVLYCHMVEPEM
;
A
#
# COMPACT_ATOMS: atom_id res chain seq x y z
N MET A 1 24.34 0.45 -42.37
CA MET A 1 25.00 1.76 -42.17
C MET A 1 24.14 2.61 -41.25
N PHE A 2 24.73 3.03 -40.11
CA PHE A 2 24.53 4.22 -39.25
C PHE A 2 23.12 4.85 -39.10
N SER A 3 22.67 5.36 -37.95
CA SER A 3 23.09 5.39 -36.54
C SER A 3 21.99 6.20 -35.82
N PHE A 4 21.47 5.72 -34.68
CA PHE A 4 20.61 6.52 -33.81
C PHE A 4 21.46 7.57 -33.06
N PRO A 5 21.03 8.85 -32.93
CA PRO A 5 21.84 9.85 -32.25
C PRO A 5 21.66 9.74 -30.73
N PHE A 6 22.71 9.30 -30.06
CA PHE A 6 22.91 9.26 -28.60
C PHE A 6 22.87 10.65 -27.92
N PHE A 7 22.66 11.73 -28.68
CA PHE A 7 22.84 13.11 -28.21
C PHE A 7 21.62 13.70 -27.48
N GLN A 8 20.40 13.18 -27.69
CA GLN A 8 19.20 13.69 -27.01
C GLN A 8 19.03 13.16 -25.57
N ILE A 9 19.69 12.04 -25.22
CA ILE A 9 19.63 11.48 -23.86
C ILE A 9 20.46 12.31 -22.86
N ILE A 10 21.54 12.94 -23.32
CA ILE A 10 22.42 13.74 -22.43
C ILE A 10 21.80 15.11 -22.13
N GLU A 11 21.07 15.73 -23.07
CA GLU A 11 20.33 16.98 -22.78
C GLU A 11 19.10 16.73 -21.90
N PHE A 12 18.42 15.59 -22.07
CA PHE A 12 17.33 15.16 -21.18
C PHE A 12 17.81 14.99 -19.72
N GLN A 13 19.04 14.48 -19.51
CA GLN A 13 19.62 14.36 -18.17
C GLN A 13 20.07 15.68 -17.53
N LYS A 14 20.33 16.74 -18.33
CA LYS A 14 20.78 18.03 -17.80
C LYS A 14 19.65 18.85 -17.18
N CYS A 15 18.43 18.80 -17.73
CA CYS A 15 17.27 19.50 -17.13
C CYS A 15 16.79 18.88 -15.81
N HIS A 16 17.18 17.65 -15.49
CA HIS A 16 16.79 16.98 -14.25
C HIS A 16 17.64 17.37 -13.02
N ALA A 17 18.78 18.05 -13.16
CA ALA A 17 19.72 18.23 -12.06
C ALA A 17 19.23 19.18 -10.95
N ASP A 18 18.47 20.23 -11.31
CA ASP A 18 18.22 21.36 -10.39
C ASP A 18 16.75 21.55 -9.96
N HIS A 19 15.82 20.67 -10.39
CA HIS A 19 14.41 20.79 -9.97
C HIS A 19 14.16 20.22 -8.55
N PRO A 20 13.43 20.94 -7.66
CA PRO A 20 13.15 20.51 -6.28
C PRO A 20 12.53 19.11 -6.18
N ILE A 21 11.58 18.79 -7.07
CA ILE A 21 10.92 17.47 -7.15
C ILE A 21 11.92 16.36 -7.49
N GLY A 22 12.80 16.60 -8.47
CA GLY A 22 13.87 15.64 -8.81
C GLY A 22 14.86 15.45 -7.66
N LYS A 23 15.11 16.49 -6.87
CA LYS A 23 15.97 16.43 -5.68
C LYS A 23 15.33 15.57 -4.57
N PHE A 24 14.03 15.69 -4.34
CA PHE A 24 13.26 14.85 -3.40
C PHE A 24 13.32 13.36 -3.80
N PHE A 25 12.95 13.02 -5.03
CA PHE A 25 12.98 11.62 -5.49
C PHE A 25 14.40 11.04 -5.53
N ARG A 26 15.42 11.86 -5.85
CA ARG A 26 16.83 11.44 -5.75
C ARG A 26 17.27 11.22 -4.30
N GLN A 27 16.81 12.02 -3.34
CA GLN A 27 17.11 11.81 -1.93
C GLN A 27 16.48 10.51 -1.43
N CYS A 28 15.21 10.23 -1.75
CA CYS A 28 14.55 8.97 -1.45
C CYS A 28 15.26 7.77 -2.11
N THR A 29 15.70 7.91 -3.36
CA THR A 29 16.40 6.84 -4.11
C THR A 29 17.84 6.61 -3.58
N LYS A 30 18.58 7.66 -3.25
CA LYS A 30 19.93 7.54 -2.64
C LYS A 30 19.87 6.92 -1.25
N LEU A 31 18.85 7.26 -0.46
CA LEU A 31 18.61 6.62 0.84
C LEU A 31 18.30 5.13 0.67
N LYS A 32 17.48 4.78 -0.33
CA LYS A 32 17.14 3.40 -0.70
C LYS A 32 18.36 2.58 -1.16
N ILE A 33 19.24 3.15 -1.98
CA ILE A 33 20.48 2.47 -2.44
C ILE A 33 21.43 2.23 -1.27
N LYS A 34 21.62 3.21 -0.37
CA LYS A 34 22.49 3.04 0.81
C LYS A 34 21.97 1.96 1.77
N LEU A 35 20.65 1.93 1.98
CA LEU A 35 20.01 0.88 2.80
C LEU A 35 20.16 -0.50 2.16
N ASP A 36 19.89 -0.65 0.86
CA ASP A 36 20.09 -1.93 0.16
C ASP A 36 21.57 -2.37 0.16
N HIS A 37 22.53 -1.44 0.17
CA HIS A 37 23.96 -1.76 0.23
C HIS A 37 24.42 -2.20 1.62
N CYS A 38 23.92 -1.57 2.70
CA CYS A 38 24.15 -2.01 4.07
C CYS A 38 23.51 -3.38 4.34
N PHE A 39 22.28 -3.61 3.86
CA PHE A 39 21.61 -4.91 4.01
C PHE A 39 22.28 -6.03 3.22
N ARG A 40 22.82 -5.76 2.01
CA ARG A 40 23.62 -6.75 1.27
C ARG A 40 24.91 -7.08 2.02
N GLN A 41 25.54 -6.11 2.69
CA GLN A 41 26.70 -6.39 3.53
C GLN A 41 26.33 -7.25 4.75
N GLU A 42 25.27 -6.92 5.48
CA GLU A 42 24.84 -7.72 6.64
C GLU A 42 24.41 -9.14 6.26
N VAL A 43 23.69 -9.32 5.14
CA VAL A 43 23.32 -10.66 4.65
C VAL A 43 24.54 -11.43 4.17
N CYS A 44 25.49 -10.80 3.47
CA CYS A 44 26.74 -11.43 3.07
C CYS A 44 27.63 -11.79 4.28
N GLU A 45 27.67 -10.96 5.32
CA GLU A 45 28.42 -11.21 6.56
C GLU A 45 27.74 -12.30 7.40
N HIS A 46 26.41 -12.32 7.45
CA HIS A 46 25.64 -13.39 8.09
C HIS A 46 25.79 -14.74 7.36
N MET A 47 25.82 -14.73 6.02
CA MET A 47 26.08 -15.93 5.21
C MET A 47 27.54 -16.39 5.32
N ARG A 48 28.53 -15.48 5.35
CA ARG A 48 29.94 -15.83 5.63
C ARG A 48 30.13 -16.41 7.04
N SER A 49 29.42 -15.89 8.04
CA SER A 49 29.46 -16.43 9.42
C SER A 49 28.85 -17.83 9.55
N LYS A 50 28.09 -18.28 8.55
CA LYS A 50 27.50 -19.62 8.47
C LYS A 50 28.29 -20.59 7.58
N GLU A 51 29.24 -20.10 6.77
CA GLU A 51 30.12 -20.93 5.94
C GLU A 51 31.43 -21.35 6.64
N GLU A 52 31.81 -20.75 7.77
CA GLU A 52 32.98 -21.18 8.56
C GLU A 52 32.62 -22.14 9.71
N LYS A 53 32.17 -23.36 9.36
CA LYS A 53 32.43 -24.57 10.17
C LYS A 53 32.54 -25.80 9.26
N VAL A 54 33.63 -25.88 8.51
CA VAL A 54 34.15 -27.17 8.03
C VAL A 54 35.32 -27.53 8.94
N VAL A 55 35.08 -28.48 9.84
CA VAL A 55 36.16 -29.18 10.55
C VAL A 55 36.72 -30.18 9.56
N THR A 56 37.99 -30.02 9.21
CA THR A 56 38.75 -30.99 8.41
C THR A 56 39.11 -32.19 9.28
N THR A 57 38.77 -33.40 8.82
CA THR A 57 39.48 -34.63 9.17
C THR A 57 40.04 -35.22 7.88
N ASP A 58 41.29 -35.68 7.97
CA ASP A 58 42.20 -36.01 6.88
C ASP A 58 41.72 -37.10 5.90
N ASP A 59 42.45 -37.15 4.78
CA ASP A 59 42.44 -38.15 3.69
C ASP A 59 41.41 -38.00 2.55
N ALA A 60 41.75 -37.18 1.55
CA ALA A 60 41.99 -37.60 0.16
C ALA A 60 42.13 -36.39 -0.78
N VAL A 61 43.25 -36.34 -1.49
CA VAL A 61 43.55 -35.40 -2.59
C VAL A 61 42.73 -35.75 -3.83
N ILE A 62 42.17 -34.76 -4.53
CA ILE A 62 42.20 -34.57 -6.01
C ILE A 62 41.83 -33.10 -6.31
N THR A 63 42.75 -32.43 -7.00
CA THR A 63 42.57 -31.12 -7.63
C THR A 63 41.80 -31.25 -8.95
N THR A 64 40.92 -30.29 -9.30
CA THR A 64 40.98 -29.56 -10.59
C THR A 64 39.96 -28.41 -10.69
N SER A 65 40.32 -27.49 -11.57
CA SER A 65 39.80 -26.18 -11.94
C SER A 65 38.36 -26.07 -12.47
N ALA A 66 37.92 -24.80 -12.44
CA ALA A 66 37.20 -24.07 -13.50
C ALA A 66 35.68 -23.88 -13.38
N ASN A 67 35.34 -22.59 -13.41
CA ASN A 67 34.20 -21.95 -14.05
C ASN A 67 33.36 -22.80 -15.02
N SER A 68 32.06 -22.47 -14.99
CA SER A 68 31.05 -22.55 -16.05
C SER A 68 30.06 -23.73 -16.00
N ARG A 69 28.78 -23.35 -16.20
CA ARG A 69 27.58 -24.16 -16.47
C ARG A 69 26.99 -24.93 -15.28
N VAL A 70 25.77 -24.53 -14.86
CA VAL A 70 24.54 -25.31 -15.09
C VAL A 70 23.34 -24.34 -15.06
N MET A 71 22.95 -23.86 -16.24
CA MET A 71 21.53 -23.69 -16.60
C MET A 71 21.15 -24.98 -17.34
N GLU A 72 19.91 -25.43 -17.14
CA GLU A 72 19.24 -26.56 -17.80
C GLU A 72 19.76 -27.97 -17.46
N LEU A 73 18.99 -28.71 -16.65
CA LEU A 73 18.25 -29.89 -17.12
C LEU A 73 17.41 -30.51 -15.99
N VAL A 74 16.24 -30.97 -16.41
CA VAL A 74 15.29 -31.89 -15.74
C VAL A 74 14.15 -31.24 -14.95
N GLU A 75 13.23 -30.69 -15.73
CA GLU A 75 11.80 -30.92 -15.59
C GLU A 75 11.51 -32.43 -15.56
N GLN A 76 10.65 -32.88 -14.63
CA GLN A 76 9.73 -34.05 -14.69
C GLN A 76 9.69 -34.90 -13.41
N SER A 77 8.49 -34.92 -12.82
CA SER A 77 7.79 -36.01 -12.08
C SER A 77 7.31 -35.64 -10.66
N SER A 78 5.98 -35.68 -10.50
CA SER A 78 5.22 -35.38 -9.27
C SER A 78 5.24 -36.56 -8.25
N PRO A 79 4.65 -36.44 -7.04
CA PRO A 79 5.30 -36.78 -5.76
C PRO A 79 4.87 -38.14 -5.17
N PRO A 80 5.58 -38.61 -4.11
CA PRO A 80 4.84 -39.12 -2.96
C PRO A 80 5.47 -38.80 -1.58
N TRP A 81 4.61 -38.33 -0.68
CA TRP A 81 4.53 -38.72 0.73
C TRP A 81 5.44 -39.91 1.12
N ARG A 82 6.46 -39.67 1.96
CA ARG A 82 7.06 -40.60 2.94
C ARG A 82 8.35 -40.00 3.50
N TRP A 83 8.24 -39.20 4.56
CA TRP A 83 9.17 -39.23 5.70
C TRP A 83 8.37 -38.77 6.92
N PHE A 84 8.08 -39.70 7.81
CA PHE A 84 7.40 -39.50 9.09
C PHE A 84 8.44 -39.72 10.20
N ARG A 85 8.25 -38.98 11.30
CA ARG A 85 8.84 -39.12 12.65
C ARG A 85 10.11 -38.32 12.96
N GLY A 86 9.99 -37.47 13.99
CA GLY A 86 11.13 -36.99 14.76
C GLY A 86 10.99 -35.58 15.34
N PHE A 87 9.86 -35.21 15.96
CA PHE A 87 9.81 -34.01 16.82
C PHE A 87 8.92 -34.28 18.05
N GLN A 88 9.47 -35.09 18.95
CA GLN A 88 9.26 -34.95 20.39
C GLN A 88 10.64 -34.66 20.99
N GLU A 89 10.65 -33.81 22.01
CA GLU A 89 11.81 -33.40 22.82
C GLU A 89 12.75 -32.35 22.21
N MET A 90 12.55 -31.10 22.63
CA MET A 90 13.61 -30.29 23.27
C MET A 90 12.98 -29.03 23.85
N ALA A 91 12.44 -29.19 25.06
CA ALA A 91 12.38 -28.11 26.02
C ALA A 91 13.77 -27.95 26.68
N ALA A 92 14.07 -26.72 27.08
CA ALA A 92 15.21 -26.27 27.90
C ALA A 92 16.55 -26.06 27.18
N LEU A 93 17.01 -24.80 27.16
CA LEU A 93 18.37 -24.31 27.51
C LEU A 93 18.43 -22.76 27.34
N PRO A 94 19.41 -22.03 27.93
CA PRO A 94 19.15 -21.06 29.00
C PRO A 94 19.46 -19.59 28.67
N LEU A 95 19.01 -18.71 29.58
CA LEU A 95 19.34 -17.28 29.72
C LEU A 95 20.84 -16.97 29.46
N LEU A 96 21.11 -16.11 28.46
CA LEU A 96 22.43 -15.51 28.24
C LEU A 96 22.54 -14.14 28.95
N LYS A 97 23.67 -13.96 29.63
CA LYS A 97 24.06 -12.85 30.52
C LYS A 97 24.42 -11.55 29.77
N PRO A 98 24.39 -10.37 30.44
CA PRO A 98 24.65 -9.07 29.80
C PRO A 98 26.13 -8.83 29.45
N TYR A 99 26.31 -8.16 28.31
CA TYR A 99 27.58 -7.73 27.72
C TYR A 99 28.18 -6.54 28.50
N LYS A 100 29.51 -6.55 28.77
CA LYS A 100 30.25 -5.46 29.45
C LYS A 100 30.80 -4.47 28.43
N MET A 101 30.54 -3.17 28.64
CA MET A 101 31.11 -2.06 27.85
C MET A 101 32.54 -1.76 28.31
N GLY A 102 33.51 -1.73 27.39
CA GLY A 102 34.89 -1.27 27.63
C GLY A 102 35.02 0.24 27.50
N LYS A 103 35.78 0.86 28.40
CA LYS A 103 36.11 2.31 28.42
C LYS A 103 37.09 2.65 27.29
N PHE A 104 36.88 3.80 26.63
CA PHE A 104 37.92 4.50 25.86
C PHE A 104 38.12 5.92 26.41
N ASP A 105 39.39 6.29 26.49
CA ASP A 105 39.99 7.45 27.14
C ASP A 105 40.02 8.67 26.21
N LEU A 106 39.90 9.87 26.78
CA LEU A 106 39.83 11.17 26.10
C LEU A 106 41.06 12.01 26.48
N SER A 107 42.03 12.16 25.57
CA SER A 107 43.03 13.23 25.68
C SER A 107 43.54 13.74 24.32
N HIS A 108 43.28 15.05 24.07
CA HIS A 108 43.94 16.04 23.17
C HIS A 108 44.12 15.72 21.67
N ARG A 109 43.85 16.61 20.69
CA ARG A 109 43.99 18.08 20.59
C ARG A 109 43.10 18.63 19.44
N GLU A 110 42.74 19.90 19.52
CA GLU A 110 41.93 20.67 18.57
C GLU A 110 42.58 20.87 17.18
N GLU A 111 41.76 20.91 16.12
CA GLU A 111 41.81 21.94 15.07
C GLU A 111 40.45 22.01 14.35
N GLY A 112 39.93 23.23 14.17
CA GLY A 112 38.50 23.53 14.02
C GLY A 112 37.85 23.23 12.67
N TYR A 113 36.55 22.89 12.75
CA TYR A 113 35.56 23.15 11.70
C TYR A 113 34.18 23.26 12.35
N ASP A 114 33.54 24.43 12.21
CA ASP A 114 32.19 24.71 12.71
C ASP A 114 31.14 23.90 11.92
N ASN A 115 30.52 22.92 12.59
CA ASN A 115 29.42 22.09 12.10
C ASN A 115 28.14 22.28 12.93
N SER A 116 27.90 23.50 13.43
CA SER A 116 26.65 23.83 14.13
C SER A 116 25.46 23.95 13.16
N LYS A 117 24.98 22.80 12.65
CA LYS A 117 23.61 22.50 12.17
C LYS A 117 23.55 21.11 11.49
N GLN A 118 24.04 20.06 12.14
CA GLN A 118 23.63 18.70 11.78
C GLN A 118 22.34 18.35 12.52
N LEU A 119 21.22 18.44 11.79
CA LEU A 119 19.94 17.91 12.20
C LEU A 119 20.07 16.39 12.34
N LEU A 120 20.29 15.91 13.57
CA LEU A 120 20.21 14.50 13.93
C LEU A 120 18.76 14.04 13.70
N ILE A 121 18.51 13.38 12.56
CA ILE A 121 17.28 12.63 12.31
C ILE A 121 17.50 11.24 12.94
N PRO A 122 16.73 10.82 13.97
CA PRO A 122 16.92 9.53 14.61
C PRO A 122 16.67 8.35 13.65
N ASN A 123 17.63 7.42 13.61
CA ASN A 123 17.64 6.18 12.83
C ASN A 123 16.63 5.12 13.34
N HIS A 124 15.33 5.42 13.29
CA HIS A 124 14.29 4.41 13.51
C HIS A 124 13.30 4.41 12.33
N ILE A 125 13.79 4.04 11.13
CA ILE A 125 12.95 3.81 9.96
C ILE A 125 12.74 2.29 9.81
N MET A 126 11.52 1.84 10.12
CA MET A 126 10.78 0.70 9.53
C MET A 126 11.63 -0.51 9.07
N VAL A 127 12.01 -1.41 9.99
CA VAL A 127 12.65 -2.69 9.60
C VAL A 127 11.67 -3.89 9.67
N GLY A 128 10.62 -3.83 10.50
CA GLY A 128 9.72 -4.97 10.74
C GLY A 128 8.65 -5.21 9.66
N GLY A 129 7.85 -4.19 9.32
CA GLY A 129 6.70 -4.34 8.41
C GLY A 129 7.06 -4.49 6.92
N ILE A 130 8.13 -3.82 6.48
CA ILE A 130 8.61 -3.88 5.09
C ILE A 130 9.13 -5.28 4.73
N LEU A 131 9.71 -6.03 5.69
CA LEU A 131 10.18 -7.40 5.46
C LEU A 131 9.01 -8.36 5.21
N ALA A 132 7.90 -8.24 5.93
CA ALA A 132 6.73 -9.08 5.76
C ALA A 132 6.04 -8.85 4.40
N PHE A 133 5.91 -7.59 3.96
CA PHE A 133 5.33 -7.27 2.66
C PHE A 133 6.24 -7.63 1.47
N ARG A 134 7.57 -7.48 1.62
CA ARG A 134 8.56 -7.94 0.62
C ARG A 134 8.47 -9.46 0.38
N ASN A 135 8.08 -10.24 1.38
CA ASN A 135 7.95 -11.69 1.26
C ASN A 135 6.58 -12.13 0.69
N LEU A 136 5.59 -11.25 0.63
CA LEU A 136 4.27 -11.53 0.04
C LEU A 136 4.26 -11.39 -1.49
N MET A 137 5.13 -10.53 -2.05
CA MET A 137 5.18 -10.29 -3.50
C MET A 137 6.42 -10.91 -4.15
N GLN A 138 6.20 -11.69 -5.20
CA GLN A 138 7.28 -12.22 -6.04
C GLN A 138 7.74 -11.20 -7.10
N SER A 139 6.86 -10.27 -7.50
CA SER A 139 7.16 -9.19 -8.44
C SER A 139 6.87 -7.80 -7.84
N ARG A 140 7.48 -6.75 -8.38
CA ARG A 140 7.22 -5.35 -7.98
C ARG A 140 6.32 -4.60 -8.96
N ILE A 141 5.56 -5.34 -9.76
CA ILE A 141 4.61 -4.80 -10.72
C ILE A 141 3.22 -4.92 -10.08
N VAL A 142 2.55 -3.79 -9.94
CA VAL A 142 1.23 -3.71 -9.28
C VAL A 142 0.19 -3.34 -10.33
N LEU A 143 -0.94 -4.04 -10.36
CA LEU A 143 -2.11 -3.54 -11.09
C LEU A 143 -2.68 -2.36 -10.32
N ALA A 144 -2.49 -1.16 -10.87
CA ALA A 144 -3.07 0.06 -10.32
C ALA A 144 -4.61 -0.02 -10.28
N PRO A 145 -5.24 0.70 -9.34
CA PRO A 145 -6.70 0.82 -9.27
C PRO A 145 -7.23 1.57 -10.49
N LEU A 146 -8.14 0.93 -11.25
CA LEU A 146 -8.65 1.43 -12.52
C LEU A 146 -10.17 1.29 -12.59
N THR A 147 -10.90 2.38 -12.36
CA THR A 147 -12.37 2.44 -12.52
C THR A 147 -12.80 1.98 -13.90
N ARG A 148 -13.68 0.96 -13.97
CA ARG A 148 -14.13 0.39 -15.26
C ARG A 148 -15.59 0.67 -15.58
N SER A 149 -16.37 1.14 -14.62
CA SER A 149 -17.79 1.47 -14.78
C SER A 149 -18.62 0.34 -15.38
N ARG A 150 -18.54 -0.87 -14.81
CA ARG A 150 -19.37 -2.01 -15.24
C ARG A 150 -20.02 -2.77 -14.08
N SER A 151 -20.22 -2.11 -12.94
CA SER A 151 -20.91 -2.63 -11.75
C SER A 151 -22.29 -2.00 -11.64
N TYR A 152 -23.29 -2.61 -12.27
CA TYR A 152 -24.67 -2.10 -12.29
C TYR A 152 -25.27 -2.11 -10.88
N GLY A 153 -25.96 -1.02 -10.50
CA GLY A 153 -26.50 -0.86 -9.14
C GLY A 153 -25.42 -0.91 -8.04
N ASN A 154 -24.17 -0.55 -8.39
CA ASN A 154 -22.99 -0.67 -7.55
C ASN A 154 -22.63 -2.11 -7.14
N VAL A 155 -23.25 -3.13 -7.77
CA VAL A 155 -22.95 -4.54 -7.52
C VAL A 155 -21.88 -5.00 -8.52
N PRO A 156 -20.72 -5.52 -8.07
CA PRO A 156 -19.72 -6.13 -8.94
C PRO A 156 -20.33 -7.24 -9.81
N GLN A 157 -19.94 -7.29 -11.08
CA GLN A 157 -20.52 -8.23 -12.03
C GLN A 157 -19.61 -9.44 -12.29
N PRO A 158 -20.14 -10.60 -12.70
CA PRO A 158 -19.36 -11.82 -12.92
C PRO A 158 -18.19 -11.67 -13.91
N TYR A 159 -18.25 -10.75 -14.88
CA TYR A 159 -17.14 -10.50 -15.81
C TYR A 159 -15.84 -10.08 -15.08
N ALA A 160 -15.97 -9.46 -13.90
CA ALA A 160 -14.83 -8.99 -13.12
C ALA A 160 -13.92 -10.15 -12.69
N ILE A 161 -14.48 -11.36 -12.52
CA ILE A 161 -13.71 -12.59 -12.28
C ILE A 161 -12.69 -12.78 -13.39
N LEU A 162 -13.13 -12.76 -14.66
CA LEU A 162 -12.25 -12.89 -15.82
C LEU A 162 -11.26 -11.72 -15.91
N TYR A 163 -11.75 -10.48 -15.71
CA TYR A 163 -10.94 -9.27 -15.81
C TYR A 163 -9.74 -9.26 -14.86
N TYR A 164 -9.96 -9.50 -13.57
CA TYR A 164 -8.89 -9.55 -12.57
C TYR A 164 -8.05 -10.82 -12.71
N SER A 165 -8.68 -11.98 -12.98
CA SER A 165 -7.94 -13.24 -13.19
C SER A 165 -6.93 -13.14 -14.32
N GLN A 166 -7.26 -12.50 -15.45
CA GLN A 166 -6.33 -12.33 -16.58
C GLN A 166 -5.11 -11.48 -16.23
N ARG A 167 -5.22 -10.60 -15.23
CA ARG A 167 -4.15 -9.71 -14.75
C ARG A 167 -3.40 -10.28 -13.54
N THR A 168 -3.79 -11.48 -13.11
CA THR A 168 -3.24 -12.11 -11.92
C THR A 168 -2.13 -13.09 -12.28
N SER A 169 -0.99 -12.92 -11.62
CA SER A 169 0.15 -13.84 -11.62
C SER A 169 0.47 -14.27 -10.18
N ASN A 170 1.10 -15.42 -10.00
CA ASN A 170 1.51 -15.90 -8.68
C ASN A 170 2.46 -14.90 -8.01
N GLY A 171 2.19 -14.53 -6.76
CA GLY A 171 2.92 -13.48 -6.04
C GLY A 171 2.79 -12.08 -6.66
N GLY A 172 1.79 -11.84 -7.52
CA GLY A 172 1.43 -10.52 -8.00
C GLY A 172 0.65 -9.71 -6.95
N PHE A 173 0.53 -8.41 -7.19
CA PHE A 173 -0.28 -7.52 -6.36
C PHE A 173 -1.24 -6.69 -7.21
N LEU A 174 -2.52 -6.77 -6.87
CA LEU A 174 -3.60 -6.06 -7.54
C LEU A 174 -4.30 -5.14 -6.54
N ILE A 175 -4.68 -3.97 -7.03
CA ILE A 175 -5.58 -3.07 -6.32
C ILE A 175 -6.85 -2.98 -7.16
N ALA A 176 -8.00 -3.26 -6.55
CA ALA A 176 -9.29 -3.20 -7.21
C ALA A 176 -9.61 -1.77 -7.63
N GLU A 177 -10.54 -1.64 -8.57
CA GLU A 177 -11.12 -0.35 -8.92
C GLU A 177 -11.73 0.37 -7.71
N ALA A 178 -11.78 1.70 -7.78
CA ALA A 178 -12.34 2.54 -6.73
C ALA A 178 -13.74 2.07 -6.34
N THR A 179 -13.91 1.67 -5.08
CA THR A 179 -15.10 0.99 -4.56
C THR A 179 -15.75 1.85 -3.48
N GLY A 180 -17.01 2.24 -3.70
CA GLY A 180 -17.75 3.13 -2.80
C GLY A 180 -17.91 2.55 -1.39
N VAL A 181 -17.71 3.40 -0.38
CA VAL A 181 -17.85 3.03 1.05
C VAL A 181 -19.27 3.18 1.60
N SER A 182 -20.13 3.90 0.89
CA SER A 182 -21.52 4.22 1.24
C SER A 182 -22.32 4.53 -0.02
N ASP A 183 -23.63 4.74 0.11
CA ASP A 183 -24.49 5.26 -0.97
C ASP A 183 -24.15 6.72 -1.33
N THR A 184 -23.70 7.54 -0.37
CA THR A 184 -23.23 8.92 -0.60
C THR A 184 -21.86 9.00 -1.31
N ALA A 185 -21.11 7.90 -1.36
CA ALA A 185 -19.78 7.83 -1.97
C ALA A 185 -19.79 7.88 -3.51
N HIS A 186 -20.96 7.76 -4.13
CA HIS A 186 -21.13 7.52 -5.57
C HIS A 186 -21.02 8.81 -6.39
N GLY A 187 -20.14 8.83 -7.41
CA GLY A 187 -19.99 9.98 -8.33
C GLY A 187 -19.84 9.63 -9.82
N LEU A 188 -19.75 8.33 -10.14
CA LEU A 188 -19.56 7.84 -11.52
C LEU A 188 -20.48 6.64 -11.78
N PRO A 189 -21.17 6.57 -12.92
CA PRO A 189 -22.09 5.48 -13.20
C PRO A 189 -21.38 4.13 -13.17
N HIS A 190 -22.11 3.13 -12.66
CA HIS A 190 -21.71 1.73 -12.65
C HIS A 190 -20.38 1.43 -11.95
N THR A 191 -20.04 2.18 -10.89
CA THR A 191 -18.88 1.89 -10.02
C THR A 191 -19.28 0.95 -8.90
N PRO A 192 -18.44 -0.03 -8.51
CA PRO A 192 -18.80 -0.97 -7.45
C PRO A 192 -18.84 -0.33 -6.07
N GLY A 193 -19.59 -0.95 -5.16
CA GLY A 193 -19.64 -0.66 -3.74
C GLY A 193 -19.16 -1.80 -2.86
N ILE A 194 -19.02 -1.54 -1.56
CA ILE A 194 -18.74 -2.55 -0.53
C ILE A 194 -19.43 -2.22 0.82
N TRP A 195 -20.59 -1.55 0.80
CA TRP A 195 -21.36 -1.21 2.01
C TRP A 195 -22.55 -2.14 2.27
N THR A 196 -23.09 -2.79 1.24
CA THR A 196 -24.21 -3.73 1.39
C THR A 196 -23.74 -5.19 1.40
N ARG A 197 -24.54 -6.07 2.01
CA ARG A 197 -24.27 -7.51 1.99
C ARG A 197 -24.25 -8.08 0.57
N GLU A 198 -25.15 -7.63 -0.29
CA GLU A 198 -25.21 -8.04 -1.69
C GLU A 198 -23.90 -7.75 -2.43
N GLN A 199 -23.34 -6.55 -2.22
CA GLN A 199 -22.05 -6.17 -2.79
C GLN A 199 -20.91 -7.06 -2.27
N VAL A 200 -20.88 -7.34 -0.96
CA VAL A 200 -19.89 -8.25 -0.36
C VAL A 200 -19.97 -9.64 -0.99
N GLU A 201 -21.17 -10.21 -1.12
CA GLU A 201 -21.38 -11.53 -1.76
C GLU A 201 -20.92 -11.54 -3.23
N ALA A 202 -21.20 -10.47 -3.97
CA ALA A 202 -20.78 -10.33 -5.36
C ALA A 202 -19.26 -10.20 -5.54
N TRP A 203 -18.56 -9.62 -4.56
CA TRP A 203 -17.10 -9.55 -4.55
C TRP A 203 -16.42 -10.91 -4.30
N LYS A 204 -17.04 -11.81 -3.53
CA LYS A 204 -16.43 -13.10 -3.13
C LYS A 204 -15.84 -13.92 -4.29
N PRO A 205 -16.60 -14.26 -5.35
CA PRO A 205 -16.05 -15.07 -6.43
C PRO A 205 -14.92 -14.36 -7.21
N ILE A 206 -14.90 -13.03 -7.21
CA ILE A 206 -13.83 -12.23 -7.83
C ILE A 206 -12.55 -12.34 -7.00
N VAL A 207 -12.66 -12.13 -5.69
CA VAL A 207 -11.55 -12.23 -4.75
C VAL A 207 -10.98 -13.64 -4.75
N ASP A 208 -11.83 -14.66 -4.65
CA ASP A 208 -11.42 -16.07 -4.67
C ASP A 208 -10.62 -16.41 -5.94
N ALA A 209 -11.04 -15.91 -7.11
CA ALA A 209 -10.36 -16.20 -8.37
C ALA A 209 -8.96 -15.57 -8.44
N VAL A 210 -8.75 -14.39 -7.86
CA VAL A 210 -7.42 -13.76 -7.75
C VAL A 210 -6.56 -14.52 -6.74
N ARG A 211 -7.11 -14.83 -5.57
CA ARG A 211 -6.41 -15.57 -4.51
C ARG A 211 -6.01 -16.99 -4.94
N ALA A 212 -6.87 -17.67 -5.71
CA ALA A 212 -6.59 -19.01 -6.24
C ALA A 212 -5.35 -19.05 -7.14
N LYS A 213 -4.94 -17.90 -7.70
CA LYS A 213 -3.71 -17.74 -8.49
C LYS A 213 -2.50 -17.29 -7.66
N GLY A 214 -2.64 -17.14 -6.34
CA GLY A 214 -1.55 -16.83 -5.42
C GLY A 214 -1.14 -15.36 -5.37
N ALA A 215 -1.99 -14.43 -5.81
CA ALA A 215 -1.73 -12.99 -5.73
C ALA A 215 -2.33 -12.36 -4.46
N VAL A 216 -1.76 -11.23 -4.08
CA VAL A 216 -2.32 -10.30 -3.09
C VAL A 216 -3.34 -9.40 -3.79
N PHE A 217 -4.51 -9.21 -3.18
CA PHE A 217 -5.56 -8.36 -3.74
C PHE A 217 -6.13 -7.40 -2.70
N PHE A 218 -6.06 -6.09 -2.98
CA PHE A 218 -6.55 -5.03 -2.10
C PHE A 218 -7.79 -4.37 -2.69
N CYS A 219 -8.77 -4.03 -1.85
CA CYS A 219 -9.93 -3.22 -2.24
C CYS A 219 -9.61 -1.73 -2.05
N GLN A 220 -9.78 -0.90 -3.09
CA GLN A 220 -9.60 0.55 -2.93
C GLN A 220 -10.89 1.20 -2.42
N LEU A 221 -10.86 1.72 -1.19
CA LEU A 221 -11.99 2.40 -0.55
C LEU A 221 -12.10 3.83 -1.05
N TRP A 222 -13.28 4.21 -1.52
CA TRP A 222 -13.51 5.45 -2.24
C TRP A 222 -14.76 6.20 -1.77
N HIS A 223 -14.66 7.53 -1.79
CA HIS A 223 -15.77 8.46 -1.66
C HIS A 223 -15.55 9.65 -2.58
N CYS A 224 -16.44 9.88 -3.55
CA CYS A 224 -16.26 10.88 -4.61
C CYS A 224 -16.22 12.34 -4.10
N GLY A 225 -16.95 12.63 -3.02
CA GLY A 225 -17.10 13.98 -2.50
C GLY A 225 -17.85 14.86 -3.51
N ARG A 226 -17.32 16.06 -3.80
CA ARG A 226 -17.97 16.99 -4.74
C ARG A 226 -17.99 16.58 -6.22
N PHE A 227 -17.33 15.48 -6.62
CA PHE A 227 -17.39 14.95 -7.99
C PHE A 227 -18.61 14.03 -8.15
N SER A 228 -19.79 14.59 -7.93
CA SER A 228 -21.07 13.88 -8.01
C SER A 228 -22.21 14.83 -8.33
N LYS A 229 -23.43 14.29 -8.39
CA LYS A 229 -24.66 15.00 -8.70
C LYS A 229 -25.83 14.39 -7.91
N PRO A 230 -26.93 15.12 -7.70
CA PRO A 230 -28.13 14.62 -7.07
C PRO A 230 -28.64 13.30 -7.63
N GLU A 231 -28.50 13.03 -8.93
CA GLU A 231 -28.95 11.75 -9.52
C GLU A 231 -28.19 10.52 -8.99
N TYR A 232 -27.00 10.72 -8.42
CA TYR A 232 -26.20 9.66 -7.80
C TYR A 232 -26.35 9.61 -6.28
N GLN A 233 -27.01 10.60 -5.67
CA GLN A 233 -27.12 10.70 -4.22
C GLN A 233 -28.44 10.09 -3.72
N PRO A 234 -28.44 9.54 -2.49
CA PRO A 234 -29.66 9.06 -1.88
C PRO A 234 -30.70 10.19 -1.81
N ASN A 235 -31.94 9.88 -2.18
CA ASN A 235 -33.07 10.82 -2.18
C ASN A 235 -32.90 12.08 -3.05
N GLY A 236 -31.91 12.12 -3.95
CA GLY A 236 -31.66 13.31 -4.76
C GLY A 236 -31.04 14.47 -3.98
N GLU A 237 -30.35 14.19 -2.87
CA GLU A 237 -29.66 15.21 -2.08
C GLU A 237 -28.40 15.75 -2.78
N ASP A 238 -27.89 16.89 -2.30
CA ASP A 238 -26.62 17.42 -2.80
C ASP A 238 -25.44 16.53 -2.35
N PRO A 239 -24.43 16.31 -3.21
CA PRO A 239 -23.20 15.64 -2.84
C PRO A 239 -22.53 16.27 -1.62
N VAL A 240 -21.75 15.52 -0.86
CA VAL A 240 -21.06 16.06 0.33
C VAL A 240 -19.59 16.38 0.07
N SER A 241 -19.05 17.42 0.71
CA SER A 241 -17.63 17.79 0.58
C SER A 241 -17.11 18.56 1.82
N SER A 242 -15.81 18.89 1.80
CA SER A 242 -15.22 19.86 2.72
C SER A 242 -15.72 21.29 2.46
N THR A 243 -16.24 21.56 1.27
CA THR A 243 -16.69 22.87 0.76
C THR A 243 -18.13 22.83 0.25
N ASP A 244 -18.69 23.99 -0.07
CA ASP A 244 -19.95 24.19 -0.82
C ASP A 244 -19.73 24.61 -2.29
N LYS A 245 -18.46 24.65 -2.72
CA LYS A 245 -18.09 24.99 -4.10
C LYS A 245 -18.10 23.77 -5.02
N ALA A 246 -18.86 23.85 -6.11
CA ALA A 246 -18.89 22.84 -7.17
C ALA A 246 -17.49 22.51 -7.70
N ALA A 247 -17.30 21.27 -8.14
CA ALA A 247 -16.14 20.90 -8.94
C ALA A 247 -16.19 21.60 -10.31
N PRO A 248 -15.03 21.90 -10.93
CA PRO A 248 -15.01 22.34 -12.32
C PRO A 248 -15.59 21.23 -13.22
N PRO A 249 -16.29 21.61 -14.32
CA PRO A 249 -16.84 20.64 -15.23
C PRO A 249 -15.75 19.81 -15.90
N TYR A 250 -16.06 18.56 -16.23
CA TYR A 250 -15.19 17.69 -16.98
C TYR A 250 -15.57 17.70 -18.45
N VAL A 251 -14.62 17.99 -19.34
CA VAL A 251 -14.85 17.97 -20.79
C VAL A 251 -14.23 16.71 -21.36
N TYR A 252 -15.06 15.83 -21.92
CA TYR A 252 -14.63 14.62 -22.59
C TYR A 252 -14.14 14.93 -24.02
N ASP A 253 -13.29 14.07 -24.58
CA ASP A 253 -12.72 14.22 -25.94
C ASP A 253 -13.78 14.35 -27.05
N ASN A 254 -14.98 13.80 -26.81
CA ASN A 254 -16.13 13.88 -27.72
C ASN A 254 -16.92 15.19 -27.58
N GLY A 255 -16.47 16.14 -26.74
CA GLY A 255 -17.12 17.41 -26.47
C GLY A 255 -18.28 17.33 -25.48
N TYR A 256 -18.59 16.16 -24.91
CA TYR A 256 -19.54 16.06 -23.81
C TYR A 256 -18.97 16.77 -22.58
N VAL A 257 -19.80 17.54 -21.89
CA VAL A 257 -19.43 18.26 -20.67
C VAL A 257 -20.20 17.64 -19.51
N ASP A 258 -19.46 17.09 -18.54
CA ASP A 258 -20.00 16.69 -17.25
C ASP A 258 -19.93 17.88 -16.30
N GLU A 259 -21.09 18.42 -15.94
CA GLU A 259 -21.18 19.43 -14.88
C GLU A 259 -21.36 18.76 -13.52
N TYR A 260 -20.93 19.39 -12.43
CA TYR A 260 -21.15 18.86 -11.08
C TYR A 260 -22.00 19.84 -10.28
N SER A 261 -22.95 19.33 -9.49
CA SER A 261 -23.75 20.18 -8.63
C SER A 261 -22.91 20.73 -7.47
N PRO A 262 -23.20 21.94 -6.96
CA PRO A 262 -22.62 22.42 -5.73
C PRO A 262 -22.84 21.40 -4.61
N PRO A 263 -21.78 20.95 -3.91
CA PRO A 263 -21.94 20.05 -2.80
C PRO A 263 -22.50 20.78 -1.59
N ARG A 264 -23.07 20.03 -0.65
CA ARG A 264 -23.26 20.46 0.72
C ARG A 264 -21.96 20.27 1.50
N ARG A 265 -21.53 21.33 2.20
CA ARG A 265 -20.45 21.23 3.18
C ARG A 265 -20.86 20.29 4.31
N LEU A 266 -20.03 19.29 4.60
CA LEU A 266 -20.22 18.42 5.77
C LEU A 266 -20.17 19.27 7.04
N ARG A 267 -21.14 19.10 7.93
CA ARG A 267 -21.04 19.64 9.27
C ARG A 267 -20.03 18.83 10.07
N THR A 268 -19.43 19.45 11.07
CA THR A 268 -18.42 18.84 11.93
C THR A 268 -18.94 17.56 12.61
N ASP A 269 -20.22 17.52 12.98
CA ASP A 269 -20.89 16.36 13.60
C ASP A 269 -21.15 15.19 12.62
N GLU A 270 -21.05 15.42 11.30
CA GLU A 270 -21.27 14.38 10.28
C GLU A 270 -19.99 13.63 9.91
N ILE A 271 -18.82 14.25 10.11
CA ILE A 271 -17.51 13.68 9.71
C ILE A 271 -17.24 12.33 10.38
N PRO A 272 -17.53 12.11 11.68
CA PRO A 272 -17.40 10.79 12.29
C PRO A 272 -18.23 9.70 11.63
N GLY A 273 -19.39 10.05 11.04
CA GLY A 273 -20.22 9.13 10.26
C GLY A 273 -19.50 8.65 9.00
N ILE A 274 -18.90 9.57 8.25
CA ILE A 274 -18.11 9.23 7.05
C ILE A 274 -16.88 8.37 7.42
N VAL A 275 -16.18 8.70 8.51
CA VAL A 275 -15.08 7.88 9.02
C VAL A 275 -15.55 6.44 9.32
N ASN A 276 -16.74 6.31 9.91
CA ASN A 276 -17.34 5.02 10.18
C ASN A 276 -17.71 4.25 8.89
N ASP A 277 -18.11 4.92 7.82
CA ASP A 277 -18.38 4.27 6.52
C ASP A 277 -17.11 3.61 5.96
N PHE A 278 -15.97 4.31 6.00
CA PHE A 278 -14.67 3.71 5.62
C PHE A 278 -14.32 2.51 6.50
N ARG A 279 -14.55 2.60 7.81
CA ARG A 279 -14.32 1.49 8.77
C ARG A 279 -15.16 0.26 8.42
N VAL A 280 -16.47 0.45 8.20
CA VAL A 280 -17.38 -0.65 7.84
C VAL A 280 -17.04 -1.24 6.48
N ALA A 281 -16.74 -0.40 5.49
CA ALA A 281 -16.30 -0.82 4.17
C ALA A 281 -15.01 -1.67 4.23
N ALA A 282 -14.05 -1.31 5.09
CA ALA A 282 -12.84 -2.09 5.30
C ALA A 282 -13.13 -3.48 5.89
N ARG A 283 -14.01 -3.57 6.90
CA ARG A 283 -14.50 -4.85 7.44
C ARG A 283 -15.15 -5.70 6.35
N ASN A 284 -16.05 -5.10 5.60
CA ASN A 284 -16.76 -5.78 4.52
C ASN A 284 -15.80 -6.31 3.43
N ALA A 285 -14.77 -5.55 3.09
CA ALA A 285 -13.75 -5.99 2.12
C ALA A 285 -12.97 -7.23 2.62
N VAL A 286 -12.55 -7.27 3.89
CA VAL A 286 -11.83 -8.44 4.42
C VAL A 286 -12.72 -9.67 4.62
N GLU A 287 -14.05 -9.47 4.69
CA GLU A 287 -15.05 -10.53 4.73
C GLU A 287 -15.49 -11.02 3.32
N ALA A 288 -15.13 -10.30 2.26
CA ALA A 288 -15.54 -10.56 0.88
C ALA A 288 -14.80 -11.74 0.22
N GLY A 289 -14.80 -12.92 0.83
CA GLY A 289 -14.46 -14.16 0.13
C GLY A 289 -14.90 -15.41 0.87
N ASN A 290 -14.83 -16.56 0.20
CA ASN A 290 -15.54 -17.74 0.67
C ASN A 290 -14.78 -18.48 1.78
N PHE A 291 -15.47 -18.73 2.89
CA PHE A 291 -15.04 -19.73 3.87
C PHE A 291 -15.05 -21.11 3.20
N SER A 292 -13.87 -21.65 2.87
CA SER A 292 -13.76 -23.07 2.54
C SER A 292 -13.93 -23.88 3.83
N SER A 293 -15.18 -24.21 4.14
CA SER A 293 -15.57 -25.10 5.23
C SER A 293 -14.97 -26.50 5.07
N SER A 294 -14.65 -26.93 3.84
CA SER A 294 -14.09 -28.26 3.54
C SER A 294 -12.69 -28.47 4.12
N VAL A 295 -11.82 -27.46 4.11
CA VAL A 295 -10.44 -27.59 4.61
C VAL A 295 -10.38 -27.47 6.14
N VAL A 296 -11.24 -26.65 6.73
CA VAL A 296 -11.33 -26.50 8.20
C VAL A 296 -12.02 -27.71 8.83
N ALA A 297 -13.05 -28.28 8.18
CA ALA A 297 -13.70 -29.49 8.66
C ALA A 297 -12.73 -30.68 8.67
N ILE A 298 -11.92 -30.86 7.62
CA ILE A 298 -10.91 -31.94 7.57
C ILE A 298 -9.83 -31.75 8.65
N LEU A 299 -9.35 -30.53 8.86
CA LEU A 299 -8.31 -30.26 9.89
C LEU A 299 -8.85 -30.30 11.33
N SER A 300 -10.11 -29.91 11.54
CA SER A 300 -10.81 -30.02 12.82
C SER A 300 -11.12 -31.48 13.18
N TYR A 301 -11.46 -32.31 12.20
CA TYR A 301 -11.69 -33.75 12.41
C TYR A 301 -10.39 -34.52 12.69
N CYS A 302 -9.25 -34.07 12.16
CA CYS A 302 -7.95 -34.70 12.40
C CYS A 302 -7.24 -34.23 13.68
N SER A 303 -7.72 -33.18 14.35
CA SER A 303 -7.07 -32.57 15.50
C SER A 303 -8.05 -32.51 16.68
N GLY A 304 -8.27 -33.64 17.35
CA GLY A 304 -9.17 -33.80 18.50
C GLY A 304 -8.75 -33.03 19.76
N GLY A 305 -8.55 -31.71 19.65
CA GLY A 305 -8.24 -30.81 20.75
C GLY A 305 -8.71 -29.40 20.39
N GLY A 306 -9.38 -28.73 21.32
CA GLY A 306 -10.00 -27.40 21.17
C GLY A 306 -9.03 -26.24 20.96
N HIS A 307 -8.07 -26.35 20.03
CA HIS A 307 -7.36 -25.22 19.49
C HIS A 307 -8.27 -24.53 18.47
N ARG A 308 -8.64 -23.27 18.75
CA ARG A 308 -9.18 -22.36 17.73
C ARG A 308 -8.15 -22.27 16.59
N ILE A 309 -8.41 -22.94 15.48
CA ILE A 309 -7.68 -22.74 14.23
C ILE A 309 -7.90 -21.27 13.86
N PRO A 310 -6.86 -20.45 13.61
CA PRO A 310 -7.04 -19.08 13.15
C PRO A 310 -7.93 -19.13 11.90
N SER A 311 -9.01 -18.36 11.87
CA SER A 311 -9.80 -18.24 10.65
C SER A 311 -8.85 -17.87 9.52
N ARG A 312 -8.66 -18.77 8.55
CA ARG A 312 -8.02 -18.38 7.29
C ARG A 312 -8.92 -17.29 6.73
N ARG A 313 -8.43 -16.07 6.73
CA ARG A 313 -9.16 -14.89 6.25
C ARG A 313 -9.43 -15.08 4.77
N THR A 314 -10.68 -14.86 4.36
CA THR A 314 -11.16 -15.36 3.07
C THR A 314 -11.41 -14.26 2.04
N GLY A 315 -11.53 -12.98 2.43
CA GLY A 315 -11.75 -11.85 1.52
C GLY A 315 -10.47 -11.18 1.00
N PHE A 316 -10.57 -9.88 0.69
CA PHE A 316 -9.42 -9.09 0.26
C PHE A 316 -8.30 -9.18 1.30
N ASP A 317 -7.04 -9.19 0.84
CA ASP A 317 -5.87 -9.27 1.72
C ASP A 317 -5.68 -7.98 2.54
N GLY A 318 -6.24 -6.87 2.05
CA GLY A 318 -6.23 -5.57 2.70
C GLY A 318 -7.03 -4.55 1.91
N VAL A 319 -6.87 -3.28 2.27
CA VAL A 319 -7.53 -2.16 1.61
C VAL A 319 -6.54 -1.06 1.28
N GLU A 320 -6.84 -0.29 0.24
CA GLU A 320 -6.18 0.97 -0.06
C GLU A 320 -7.17 2.12 0.17
N ILE A 321 -6.82 3.08 1.04
CA ILE A 321 -7.63 4.29 1.24
C ILE A 321 -7.32 5.27 0.11
N HIS A 322 -8.34 5.68 -0.65
CA HIS A 322 -8.18 6.61 -1.76
C HIS A 322 -8.14 8.07 -1.30
N GLY A 323 -6.94 8.57 -0.96
CA GLY A 323 -6.66 9.98 -0.61
C GLY A 323 -6.09 10.82 -1.75
N ALA A 324 -6.59 10.63 -2.99
CA ALA A 324 -5.99 11.14 -4.22
C ALA A 324 -7.05 11.53 -5.26
N HIS A 325 -6.63 12.11 -6.38
CA HIS A 325 -7.42 12.48 -7.56
C HIS A 325 -8.61 13.42 -7.30
N GLY A 326 -8.48 14.29 -6.30
CA GLY A 326 -9.46 15.29 -5.92
C GLY A 326 -10.69 14.73 -5.22
N PHE A 327 -10.73 13.45 -4.85
CA PHE A 327 -11.87 12.86 -4.15
C PHE A 327 -11.96 13.30 -2.68
N LEU A 328 -12.99 12.86 -1.95
CA LEU A 328 -13.40 13.46 -0.67
C LEU A 328 -12.23 13.69 0.29
N ILE A 329 -11.39 12.69 0.52
CA ILE A 329 -10.23 12.83 1.43
C ILE A 329 -9.28 13.94 0.95
N GLU A 330 -8.97 13.99 -0.34
CA GLU A 330 -8.09 15.04 -0.89
C GLU A 330 -8.75 16.43 -0.92
N GLN A 331 -10.08 16.50 -1.02
CA GLN A 331 -10.85 17.74 -0.85
C GLN A 331 -10.69 18.33 0.55
N PHE A 332 -10.45 17.50 1.58
CA PHE A 332 -10.07 17.98 2.92
C PHE A 332 -8.57 18.33 3.01
N LEU A 333 -7.69 17.60 2.31
CA LEU A 333 -6.24 17.84 2.39
C LEU A 333 -5.81 19.19 1.81
N LYS A 334 -6.44 19.62 0.71
CA LYS A 334 -5.94 20.71 -0.14
C LYS A 334 -6.68 22.03 0.03
N ASP A 335 -5.94 23.13 0.23
CA ASP A 335 -6.50 24.46 0.54
C ASP A 335 -7.24 25.17 -0.59
N SER A 336 -7.04 24.79 -1.86
CA SER A 336 -7.88 25.37 -2.93
C SER A 336 -9.35 24.93 -2.84
N VAL A 337 -9.61 23.84 -2.12
CA VAL A 337 -10.95 23.27 -1.92
C VAL A 337 -11.40 23.40 -0.48
N ASN A 338 -10.56 23.01 0.49
CA ASN A 338 -10.89 23.07 1.90
C ASN A 338 -10.82 24.50 2.44
N ASP A 339 -11.96 25.19 2.40
CA ASP A 339 -12.17 26.52 2.96
C ASP A 339 -12.90 26.50 4.31
N ARG A 340 -12.80 25.39 5.06
CA ARG A 340 -13.37 25.28 6.41
C ARG A 340 -12.57 26.13 7.41
N ASP A 341 -13.27 26.60 8.43
CA ASP A 341 -12.74 27.36 9.57
C ASP A 341 -12.78 26.57 10.90
N ASP A 342 -13.26 25.33 10.88
CA ASP A 342 -13.33 24.41 12.01
C ASP A 342 -12.05 23.57 12.22
N GLU A 343 -12.11 22.53 13.05
CA GLU A 343 -10.96 21.66 13.34
C GLU A 343 -10.50 20.79 12.16
N TYR A 344 -11.21 20.84 11.02
CA TYR A 344 -10.87 20.13 9.79
C TYR A 344 -10.36 21.05 8.67
N GLY A 345 -10.16 22.35 8.93
CA GLY A 345 -9.70 23.35 7.94
C GLY A 345 -8.55 24.25 8.40
N GLY A 346 -7.97 25.00 7.46
CA GLY A 346 -6.89 25.95 7.72
C GLY A 346 -5.50 25.29 7.76
N SER A 347 -4.93 25.10 8.95
CA SER A 347 -3.57 24.56 9.13
C SER A 347 -3.41 23.13 8.63
N LEU A 348 -2.19 22.70 8.28
CA LEU A 348 -1.88 21.33 7.85
C LEU A 348 -2.42 20.25 8.80
N ASP A 349 -2.23 20.41 10.12
CA ASP A 349 -2.74 19.45 11.12
C ASP A 349 -4.26 19.24 11.01
N ARG A 350 -5.00 20.35 10.80
CA ARG A 350 -6.46 20.34 10.69
C ARG A 350 -6.93 19.78 9.35
N ARG A 351 -6.29 20.18 8.24
CA ARG A 351 -6.60 19.63 6.90
C ARG A 351 -6.32 18.12 6.82
N CYS A 352 -5.26 17.65 7.48
CA CYS A 352 -4.91 16.23 7.54
C CYS A 352 -5.75 15.41 8.52
N ARG A 353 -6.47 16.04 9.46
CA ARG A 353 -7.24 15.37 10.52
C ARG A 353 -8.18 14.31 9.97
N PHE A 354 -9.03 14.67 9.02
CA PHE A 354 -10.01 13.74 8.45
C PHE A 354 -9.34 12.50 7.83
N ALA A 355 -8.28 12.69 7.05
CA ALA A 355 -7.54 11.59 6.45
C ALA A 355 -6.93 10.64 7.50
N LEU A 356 -6.38 11.21 8.58
CA LEU A 356 -5.77 10.44 9.67
C LEU A 356 -6.81 9.72 10.53
N GLU A 357 -7.98 10.30 10.75
CA GLU A 357 -9.10 9.63 11.42
C GLU A 357 -9.63 8.45 10.61
N VAL A 358 -9.75 8.59 9.28
CA VAL A 358 -10.06 7.47 8.38
C VAL A 358 -8.99 6.38 8.46
N VAL A 359 -7.71 6.75 8.38
CA VAL A 359 -6.60 5.79 8.48
C VAL A 359 -6.61 5.06 9.82
N ALA A 360 -6.80 5.77 10.93
CA ALA A 360 -6.86 5.19 12.26
C ALA A 360 -8.04 4.22 12.38
N ALA A 361 -9.26 4.63 12.00
CA ALA A 361 -10.45 3.79 12.09
C ALA A 361 -10.32 2.51 11.25
N VAL A 362 -9.77 2.61 10.03
CA VAL A 362 -9.54 1.45 9.15
C VAL A 362 -8.43 0.56 9.72
N ALA A 363 -7.32 1.13 10.20
CA ALA A 363 -6.22 0.38 10.79
C ALA A 363 -6.61 -0.30 12.10
N ASP A 364 -7.46 0.29 12.93
CA ASP A 364 -7.98 -0.35 14.15
C ASP A 364 -8.92 -1.51 13.83
N GLU A 365 -9.70 -1.38 12.74
CA GLU A 365 -10.66 -2.40 12.32
C GLU A 365 -10.00 -3.62 11.69
N ILE A 366 -9.03 -3.40 10.79
CA ILE A 366 -8.41 -4.49 10.02
C ILE A 366 -6.91 -4.66 10.32
N GLY A 367 -6.28 -3.88 11.18
CA GLY A 367 -4.84 -3.93 11.39
C GLY A 367 -4.07 -3.16 10.31
N ALA A 368 -3.13 -2.32 10.75
CA ALA A 368 -2.36 -1.42 9.90
C ALA A 368 -1.50 -2.13 8.82
N ASP A 369 -1.11 -3.38 9.07
CA ASP A 369 -0.38 -4.24 8.14
C ASP A 369 -1.20 -4.67 6.91
N ARG A 370 -2.48 -4.28 6.85
CA ARG A 370 -3.40 -4.50 5.74
C ARG A 370 -3.94 -3.21 5.12
N VAL A 371 -3.34 -2.06 5.46
CA VAL A 371 -3.81 -0.74 5.02
C VAL A 371 -2.76 -0.06 4.16
N GLY A 372 -3.11 0.23 2.91
CA GLY A 372 -2.39 1.16 2.05
C GLY A 372 -3.08 2.52 1.98
N VAL A 373 -2.34 3.57 1.65
CA VAL A 373 -2.92 4.90 1.40
C VAL A 373 -2.41 5.43 0.06
N ARG A 374 -3.32 5.86 -0.81
CA ARG A 374 -2.97 6.47 -2.10
C ARG A 374 -3.06 7.99 -2.02
N LEU A 375 -2.03 8.70 -2.50
CA LEU A 375 -1.91 10.16 -2.44
C LEU A 375 -1.49 10.77 -3.78
N SER A 376 -1.95 11.98 -4.07
CA SER A 376 -1.57 12.78 -5.26
C SER A 376 -1.28 14.25 -4.92
N PRO A 377 -0.38 14.53 -3.96
CA PRO A 377 -0.21 15.87 -3.40
C PRO A 377 0.16 16.92 -4.46
N PHE A 378 0.91 16.53 -5.49
CA PHE A 378 1.38 17.41 -6.56
C PHE A 378 0.43 17.50 -7.76
N ALA A 379 -0.60 16.66 -7.86
CA ALA A 379 -1.56 16.71 -8.95
C ALA A 379 -2.67 17.73 -8.66
N ASP A 380 -3.34 18.24 -9.68
CA ASP A 380 -4.37 19.26 -9.57
C ASP A 380 -5.74 18.85 -10.12
N TYR A 381 -6.01 17.54 -10.14
CA TYR A 381 -7.25 16.94 -10.65
C TYR A 381 -8.50 17.69 -10.17
N GLY A 382 -9.30 18.13 -11.15
CA GLY A 382 -10.54 18.89 -10.96
C GLY A 382 -10.41 20.08 -10.00
N GLY A 383 -9.33 20.86 -10.19
CA GLY A 383 -9.09 22.11 -9.47
C GLY A 383 -8.71 21.92 -7.99
N CYS A 384 -8.36 20.71 -7.58
CA CYS A 384 -7.95 20.38 -6.22
C CYS A 384 -6.42 20.51 -6.09
N ARG A 385 -5.97 21.73 -5.72
CA ARG A 385 -4.57 22.18 -5.63
C ARG A 385 -4.23 22.54 -4.20
N ASP A 386 -2.96 22.37 -3.84
CA ASP A 386 -2.43 22.87 -2.58
C ASP A 386 -1.46 24.03 -2.84
N SER A 387 -1.47 25.02 -1.95
CA SER A 387 -0.52 26.14 -2.01
C SER A 387 0.92 25.72 -1.66
N ASP A 388 1.11 24.65 -0.87
CA ASP A 388 2.41 24.06 -0.54
C ASP A 388 2.32 22.51 -0.51
N PRO A 389 2.29 21.87 -1.69
CA PRO A 389 2.10 20.42 -1.79
C PRO A 389 3.28 19.62 -1.20
N GLU A 390 4.48 20.22 -1.12
CA GLU A 390 5.63 19.58 -0.47
C GLU A 390 5.45 19.53 1.05
N ALA A 391 5.06 20.65 1.68
CA ALA A 391 4.78 20.68 3.11
C ALA A 391 3.61 19.75 3.47
N LEU A 392 2.53 19.74 2.68
CA LEU A 392 1.40 18.83 2.85
C LEU A 392 1.87 17.36 2.79
N ALA A 393 2.60 16.98 1.75
CA ALA A 393 3.06 15.60 1.58
C ALA A 393 3.97 15.16 2.74
N LEU A 394 4.96 15.98 3.11
CA LEU A 394 5.88 15.68 4.20
C LEU A 394 5.17 15.58 5.55
N HIS A 395 4.21 16.45 5.81
CA HIS A 395 3.42 16.42 7.03
C HIS A 395 2.60 15.12 7.11
N LEU A 396 1.82 14.82 6.06
CA LEU A 396 0.96 13.64 6.04
C LEU A 396 1.76 12.33 6.12
N ILE A 397 2.86 12.19 5.37
CA ILE A 397 3.70 10.98 5.41
C ILE A 397 4.30 10.75 6.81
N ARG A 398 4.72 11.80 7.52
CA ARG A 398 5.23 11.67 8.90
C ARG A 398 4.16 11.14 9.85
N GLN A 399 2.91 11.57 9.69
CA GLN A 399 1.78 11.08 10.49
C GLN A 399 1.43 9.64 10.11
N LEU A 400 1.34 9.31 8.82
CA LEU A 400 1.08 7.94 8.34
C LEU A 400 2.11 6.93 8.87
N ASN A 401 3.39 7.31 8.98
CA ASN A 401 4.41 6.46 9.58
C ASN A 401 4.11 6.10 11.05
N GLN A 402 3.44 6.97 11.80
CA GLN A 402 3.07 6.70 13.19
C GLN A 402 1.93 5.68 13.29
N HIS A 403 1.05 5.62 12.27
CA HIS A 403 -0.03 4.64 12.17
C HIS A 403 0.44 3.26 11.66
N GLY A 404 1.69 3.15 11.16
CA GLY A 404 2.26 1.87 10.72
C GLY A 404 1.58 1.27 9.48
N VAL A 405 0.99 2.10 8.62
CA VAL A 405 0.37 1.65 7.37
C VAL A 405 1.36 0.88 6.49
N LEU A 406 0.86 -0.13 5.77
CA LEU A 406 1.65 -1.07 5.00
C LEU A 406 2.44 -0.40 3.87
N TYR A 407 1.80 0.53 3.15
CA TYR A 407 2.43 1.27 2.06
C TYR A 407 1.76 2.62 1.82
N CYS A 408 2.52 3.52 1.20
CA CYS A 408 2.01 4.75 0.60
C CYS A 408 2.17 4.65 -0.93
N HIS A 409 1.08 4.79 -1.67
CA HIS A 409 1.03 4.74 -3.12
C HIS A 409 0.93 6.16 -3.68
N MET A 410 2.05 6.66 -4.20
CA MET A 410 2.14 8.03 -4.71
C MET A 410 1.81 8.08 -6.20
N VAL A 411 0.93 9.01 -6.58
CA VAL A 411 0.71 9.37 -7.99
C VAL A 411 1.74 10.42 -8.38
N GLU A 412 2.52 10.14 -9.43
CA GLU A 412 3.41 11.13 -10.02
C GLU A 412 2.57 12.16 -10.80
N PRO A 413 2.85 13.46 -10.67
CA PRO A 413 2.12 14.48 -11.44
C PRO A 413 2.39 14.30 -12.93
N GLU A 414 1.36 14.53 -13.76
CA GLU A 414 1.53 14.63 -15.22
C GLU A 414 2.45 15.82 -15.52
N MET A 415 3.52 15.58 -16.30
CA MET A 415 4.54 16.58 -16.66
C MET A 415 4.17 17.35 -17.92
#